data_AF-A0A947C4U6-F1
#
_entry.id   AF-A0A947C4U6-F1
#
_cell.length_a   1.000
_cell.length_b   1.000
_cell.length_c   1.000
_cell.angle_alpha   90.00
_cell.angle_beta   90.00
_cell.angle_gamma   90.00
#
_symmetry.space_group_name_H-M   'P 1'
#
loop_
_entity.id
_entity.type
_entity.pdbx_description
1 polymer ?
#
loop_
_entity_poly.entity_id
_entity_poly.type
_entity_poly.pdbx_seq_one_letter_code
_entity_poly.pdbx_strand_id
1 'polypeptide(L)'
;MPSPSPITKFALVVYIPLALVALAWAWLDGNRLAWSLDTYWLSESYPIRLALSLALGFALALVVVAATPALVKRAAWARGLHAELKEIISPLSSSEITVLAVASGLSEELFFRGALQPVLGLLLTSVIFGALHVGPKRVFLAWTFWAFVMGLLFGSIFELTGVIWGPVLAHVGINQRNMTFIRRH
;
A
#
# COMPACT_ATOMS: atom_id res chain seq x y z
N MET A 1 0.69 -24.23 -14.04
CA MET A 1 -0.15 -23.17 -13.45
C MET A 1 -0.98 -22.54 -14.55
N PRO A 2 -2.22 -22.10 -14.30
CA PRO A 2 -2.99 -21.34 -15.29
C PRO A 2 -2.23 -20.06 -15.69
N SER A 3 -2.46 -19.58 -16.91
CA SER A 3 -1.87 -18.32 -17.38
C SER A 3 -2.43 -17.14 -16.57
N PRO A 4 -1.63 -16.08 -16.30
CA PRO A 4 -2.12 -14.93 -15.55
C PRO A 4 -3.27 -14.23 -16.27
N SER A 5 -4.27 -13.76 -15.53
CA SER A 5 -5.35 -12.95 -16.09
C SER A 5 -4.82 -11.64 -16.70
N PRO A 6 -5.57 -11.00 -17.62
CA PRO A 6 -5.21 -9.70 -18.18
C PRO A 6 -4.95 -8.64 -17.11
N ILE A 7 -5.71 -8.67 -16.00
CA ILE A 7 -5.54 -7.76 -14.85
C ILE A 7 -4.17 -7.97 -14.21
N THR A 8 -3.80 -9.21 -13.92
CA THR A 8 -2.50 -9.53 -13.33
C THR A 8 -1.34 -9.12 -14.24
N LYS A 9 -1.46 -9.35 -15.56
CA LYS A 9 -0.43 -8.92 -16.52
C LYS A 9 -0.29 -7.40 -16.56
N PHE A 10 -1.41 -6.68 -16.65
CA PHE A 10 -1.42 -5.22 -16.66
C PHE A 10 -0.79 -4.65 -15.39
N ALA A 11 -1.17 -5.18 -14.22
CA ALA A 11 -0.61 -4.77 -12.94
C ALA A 11 0.92 -4.94 -12.89
N LEU A 12 1.47 -6.07 -13.37
CA LEU A 12 2.92 -6.27 -13.41
C LEU A 12 3.63 -5.30 -14.36
N VAL A 13 3.02 -4.98 -15.50
CA VAL A 13 3.52 -3.96 -16.45
C VAL A 13 3.55 -2.56 -15.83
N VAL A 14 2.69 -2.27 -14.85
CA VAL A 14 2.70 -0.99 -14.14
C VAL A 14 3.68 -1.02 -12.97
N TYR A 15 3.60 -2.03 -12.10
CA TYR A 15 4.33 -2.06 -10.84
C TYR A 15 5.82 -2.33 -10.99
N ILE A 16 6.24 -3.10 -11.99
CA ILE A 16 7.68 -3.34 -12.21
C ILE A 16 8.39 -2.05 -12.62
N PRO A 17 7.96 -1.33 -13.68
CA PRO A 17 8.55 -0.04 -14.02
C PRO A 17 8.45 0.98 -12.88
N LEU A 18 7.32 1.02 -12.15
CA LEU A 18 7.16 1.94 -11.01
C LEU A 18 8.25 1.72 -9.95
N ALA A 19 8.53 0.46 -9.59
CA ALA A 19 9.62 0.14 -8.66
C ALA A 19 10.99 0.52 -9.22
N LEU A 20 11.26 0.26 -10.50
CA LEU A 20 12.53 0.63 -11.13
C LEU A 20 12.72 2.15 -11.15
N VAL A 21 11.67 2.91 -11.47
CA VAL A 21 11.68 4.38 -11.42
C VAL A 21 11.94 4.86 -10.00
N ALA A 22 11.30 4.25 -8.99
CA ALA A 22 11.52 4.61 -7.59
C ALA A 22 12.99 4.40 -7.15
N LEU A 23 13.57 3.25 -7.51
CA LEU A 23 14.96 2.93 -7.21
C LEU A 23 15.93 3.87 -7.93
N ALA A 24 15.69 4.13 -9.22
CA ALA A 24 16.50 5.06 -10.01
C ALA A 24 16.41 6.48 -9.47
N TRP A 25 15.22 6.95 -9.10
CA TRP A 25 15.03 8.26 -8.49
C TRP A 25 15.81 8.37 -7.18
N ALA A 26 15.61 7.44 -6.24
CA ALA A 26 16.30 7.48 -4.95
C ALA A 26 17.83 7.48 -5.11
N TRP A 27 18.34 6.73 -6.09
CA TRP A 27 19.76 6.73 -6.42
C TRP A 27 20.24 8.07 -6.99
N LEU A 28 19.51 8.66 -7.94
CA LEU A 28 19.87 9.94 -8.57
C LEU A 28 19.74 11.15 -7.63
N ASP A 29 18.84 11.06 -6.65
CA ASP A 29 18.55 12.11 -5.65
C ASP A 29 19.58 12.18 -4.49
N GLY A 30 20.68 11.43 -4.57
CA GLY A 30 21.77 11.51 -3.59
C GLY A 30 22.34 10.17 -3.15
N ASN A 31 22.28 9.14 -4.01
CA ASN A 31 22.69 7.76 -3.70
C ASN A 31 21.94 7.17 -2.50
N ARG A 32 20.68 7.58 -2.30
CA ARG A 32 19.86 7.08 -1.20
C ARG A 32 19.35 5.68 -1.51
N LEU A 33 19.18 4.88 -0.47
CA LEU A 33 18.46 3.62 -0.57
C LEU A 33 16.97 3.90 -0.43
N ALA A 34 16.16 3.51 -1.41
CA ALA A 34 14.70 3.76 -1.39
C ALA A 34 13.98 3.12 -0.19
N TRP A 35 14.64 2.21 0.54
CA TRP A 35 14.10 1.55 1.72
C TRP A 35 14.54 2.16 3.07
N SER A 36 15.33 3.24 3.05
CA SER A 36 15.79 3.94 4.25
C SER A 36 15.69 5.45 4.10
N LEU A 37 15.33 6.16 5.18
CA LEU A 37 15.51 7.61 5.28
C LEU A 37 16.84 7.94 5.95
N ASP A 38 17.39 9.09 5.57
CA ASP A 38 18.56 9.68 6.23
C ASP A 38 18.13 10.51 7.46
N THR A 39 16.94 11.11 7.40
CA THR A 39 16.32 11.85 8.50
C THR A 39 15.07 11.12 8.97
N TYR A 40 15.04 10.79 10.27
CA TYR A 40 13.96 10.04 10.90
C TYR A 40 13.89 10.44 12.37
N TRP A 41 12.72 10.24 13.00
CA TRP A 41 12.48 10.78 14.34
C TRP A 41 13.08 9.90 15.44
N LEU A 42 13.12 8.58 15.24
CA LEU A 42 13.62 7.65 16.25
C LEU A 42 15.15 7.54 16.17
N SER A 43 15.85 8.15 17.13
CA SER A 43 17.32 8.10 17.25
C SER A 43 17.83 6.79 17.85
N GLU A 44 17.52 5.66 17.21
CA GLU A 44 17.89 4.31 17.66
C GLU A 44 18.71 3.53 16.62
N SER A 45 19.34 2.44 17.05
CA SER A 45 20.05 1.53 16.15
C SER A 45 19.12 0.95 15.07
N TYR A 46 19.66 0.66 13.89
CA TYR A 46 18.87 0.12 12.76
C TYR A 46 18.06 -1.14 13.13
N PRO A 47 18.58 -2.14 13.87
CA PRO A 47 17.79 -3.31 14.26
C PRO A 47 16.54 -2.97 15.08
N ILE A 48 16.64 -2.00 16.01
CA ILE A 48 15.49 -1.54 16.82
C ILE A 48 14.48 -0.84 15.93
N ARG A 49 14.92 0.04 15.02
CA ARG A 49 14.05 0.75 14.08
C ARG A 49 13.34 -0.21 13.13
N LEU A 50 14.03 -1.23 12.63
CA LEU A 50 13.46 -2.28 11.79
C LEU A 50 12.41 -3.09 12.57
N ALA A 51 12.72 -3.54 13.78
CA ALA A 51 11.79 -4.29 14.62
C ALA A 51 10.53 -3.47 14.92
N LEU A 52 10.69 -2.19 15.26
CA LEU A 52 9.56 -1.29 15.50
C LEU A 52 8.74 -1.04 14.24
N SER A 53 9.39 -0.81 13.09
CA SER A 53 8.70 -0.62 11.80
C SER A 53 7.82 -1.84 11.47
N LEU A 54 8.39 -3.04 11.56
CA LEU A 54 7.65 -4.29 11.33
C LEU A 54 6.52 -4.48 12.35
N ALA A 55 6.75 -4.19 13.63
CA ALA A 55 5.73 -4.31 14.66
C ALA A 55 4.54 -3.34 14.42
N LEU A 56 4.82 -2.07 14.12
CA LEU A 56 3.80 -1.07 13.80
C LEU A 56 3.04 -1.42 12.53
N GLY A 57 3.75 -1.84 11.47
CA GLY A 57 3.14 -2.27 10.22
C GLY A 57 2.24 -3.48 10.40
N PHE A 58 2.69 -4.49 11.13
CA PHE A 58 1.91 -5.68 11.46
C PHE A 58 0.68 -5.34 12.30
N ALA A 59 0.83 -4.51 13.35
CA ALA A 59 -0.29 -4.08 14.19
C ALA A 59 -1.34 -3.31 13.38
N LEU A 60 -0.90 -2.39 12.51
CA LEU A 60 -1.79 -1.66 11.61
C LEU A 60 -2.55 -2.62 10.67
N ALA A 61 -1.86 -3.58 10.06
CA ALA A 61 -2.49 -4.58 9.22
C ALA A 61 -3.56 -5.38 9.96
N LEU A 62 -3.25 -5.85 11.18
CA LEU A 62 -4.19 -6.60 12.01
C LEU A 62 -5.45 -5.77 12.33
N VAL A 63 -5.26 -4.52 12.75
CA VAL A 63 -6.38 -3.62 13.08
C VAL A 63 -7.27 -3.39 11.86
N VAL A 64 -6.67 -3.06 10.71
CA VAL A 64 -7.42 -2.79 9.47
C VAL A 64 -8.17 -4.04 9.02
N VAL A 65 -7.48 -5.18 8.92
CA VAL A 65 -8.08 -6.44 8.44
C VAL A 65 -9.19 -6.93 9.38
N ALA A 66 -9.02 -6.78 10.70
CA ALA A 66 -10.05 -7.14 11.67
C ALA A 66 -11.27 -6.21 11.62
N ALA A 67 -11.06 -4.92 11.32
CA ALA A 67 -12.13 -3.94 11.22
C ALA A 67 -12.93 -4.05 9.92
N THR A 68 -12.32 -4.49 8.81
CA THR A 68 -12.94 -4.53 7.47
C THR A 68 -14.34 -5.20 7.46
N PRO A 69 -14.54 -6.41 8.00
CA PRO A 69 -15.85 -7.07 7.93
C PRO A 69 -16.94 -6.32 8.71
N ALA A 70 -16.59 -5.75 9.86
CA ALA A 70 -17.51 -4.95 10.67
C ALA A 70 -17.89 -3.66 9.93
N LEU A 71 -16.93 -3.02 9.28
CA LEU A 71 -17.15 -1.80 8.50
C LEU A 71 -18.06 -2.06 7.30
N VAL A 72 -17.79 -3.12 6.53
CA VAL A 72 -18.66 -3.54 5.42
C VAL A 72 -20.05 -3.89 5.95
N LYS A 73 -20.19 -4.59 7.07
CA LYS A 73 -21.52 -4.89 7.63
C LYS A 73 -22.30 -3.64 8.05
N ARG A 74 -21.63 -2.62 8.59
CA ARG A 74 -22.29 -1.45 9.23
C ARG A 74 -22.48 -0.26 8.28
N ALA A 75 -21.52 0.03 7.41
CA ALA A 75 -21.52 1.24 6.61
C ALA A 75 -21.99 1.00 5.17
N ALA A 76 -22.99 1.76 4.71
CA ALA A 76 -23.55 1.64 3.37
C ALA A 76 -22.50 1.93 2.27
N TRP A 77 -21.67 2.95 2.48
CA TRP A 77 -20.59 3.28 1.55
C TRP A 77 -19.56 2.14 1.41
N ALA A 78 -19.26 1.45 2.52
CA ALA A 78 -18.31 0.34 2.52
C ALA A 78 -18.87 -0.89 1.79
N ARG A 79 -20.17 -1.17 1.94
CA ARG A 79 -20.86 -2.20 1.13
C ARG A 79 -20.86 -1.87 -0.35
N GLY A 80 -21.15 -0.62 -0.70
CA GLY A 80 -21.13 -0.16 -2.08
C GLY A 80 -19.74 -0.36 -2.70
N LEU A 81 -18.69 0.08 -2.00
CA LEU A 81 -17.31 -0.09 -2.47
C LEU A 81 -16.92 -1.57 -2.58
N HIS A 82 -17.30 -2.39 -1.59
CA HIS A 82 -17.06 -3.83 -1.62
C HIS A 82 -17.70 -4.48 -2.86
N ALA A 83 -18.95 -4.14 -3.17
CA ALA A 83 -19.66 -4.70 -4.32
C ALA A 83 -18.97 -4.36 -5.65
N GLU A 84 -18.55 -3.10 -5.83
CA GLU A 84 -17.83 -2.65 -7.02
C GLU A 84 -16.46 -3.33 -7.17
N LEU A 85 -15.69 -3.42 -6.07
CA LEU A 85 -14.41 -4.10 -6.09
C LEU A 85 -14.56 -5.61 -6.33
N LYS A 86 -15.67 -6.22 -5.87
CA LYS A 86 -15.94 -7.64 -6.09
C LYS A 86 -16.06 -8.01 -7.56
N GLU A 87 -16.63 -7.14 -8.39
CA GLU A 87 -16.71 -7.37 -9.84
C GLU A 87 -15.30 -7.49 -10.46
N ILE A 88 -14.35 -6.69 -9.98
CA ILE A 88 -12.95 -6.68 -10.45
C ILE A 88 -12.17 -7.87 -9.87
N ILE A 89 -12.38 -8.18 -8.59
CA ILE A 89 -11.56 -9.14 -7.82
C ILE A 89 -12.07 -10.59 -7.95
N SER A 90 -13.36 -10.81 -8.18
CA SER A 90 -13.95 -12.15 -8.25
C SER A 90 -13.34 -13.10 -9.30
N PRO A 91 -12.88 -12.64 -10.48
CA PRO A 91 -12.26 -13.53 -11.48
C PRO A 91 -10.84 -13.98 -11.09
N LEU A 92 -10.21 -13.31 -10.11
CA LEU A 92 -8.83 -13.56 -9.74
C LEU A 92 -8.71 -14.84 -8.91
N SER A 93 -7.65 -15.61 -9.16
CA SER A 93 -7.25 -16.72 -8.30
C SER A 93 -6.60 -16.22 -7.00
N SER A 94 -6.55 -17.08 -5.98
CA SER A 94 -5.87 -16.74 -4.71
C SER A 94 -4.39 -16.40 -4.90
N SER A 95 -3.71 -17.05 -5.85
CA SER A 95 -2.32 -16.75 -6.18
C SER A 95 -2.17 -15.40 -6.85
N GLU A 96 -3.09 -15.03 -7.76
CA GLU A 96 -3.07 -13.71 -8.40
C GLU A 96 -3.32 -12.60 -7.39
N ILE A 97 -4.24 -12.80 -6.44
CA ILE A 97 -4.44 -11.84 -5.34
C ILE A 97 -3.14 -11.62 -4.56
N THR A 98 -2.41 -12.69 -4.23
CA THR A 98 -1.12 -12.57 -3.53
C THR A 98 -0.08 -11.87 -4.39
N VAL A 99 0.02 -12.19 -5.68
CA VAL A 99 0.95 -11.53 -6.61
C VAL A 99 0.64 -10.04 -6.71
N LEU A 100 -0.64 -9.67 -6.88
CA LEU A 100 -1.07 -8.28 -6.93
C LEU A 100 -0.79 -7.54 -5.62
N ALA A 101 -1.07 -8.16 -4.47
CA ALA A 101 -0.81 -7.55 -3.17
C ALA A 101 0.69 -7.28 -2.95
N VAL A 102 1.55 -8.24 -3.30
CA VAL A 102 3.01 -8.08 -3.17
C VAL A 102 3.53 -7.05 -4.18
N ALA A 103 3.12 -7.14 -5.44
CA ALA A 103 3.58 -6.23 -6.49
C ALA A 103 3.16 -4.77 -6.20
N SER A 104 1.87 -4.54 -5.88
CA SER A 104 1.39 -3.20 -5.51
C SER A 104 2.06 -2.70 -4.23
N GLY A 105 1.98 -3.47 -3.14
CA GLY A 105 2.47 -3.05 -1.84
C GLY A 105 3.98 -2.81 -1.79
N LEU A 106 4.78 -3.53 -2.58
CA LEU A 106 6.22 -3.25 -2.66
C LEU A 106 6.50 -2.03 -3.54
N SER A 107 5.98 -2.01 -4.77
CA SER A 107 6.30 -0.98 -5.75
C SER A 107 5.77 0.40 -5.37
N GLU A 108 4.55 0.45 -4.82
CA GLU A 108 3.96 1.71 -4.38
C GLU A 108 4.68 2.28 -3.16
N GLU A 109 5.04 1.46 -2.16
CA GLU A 109 5.81 1.97 -1.03
C GLU A 109 7.19 2.48 -1.49
N LEU A 110 7.90 1.73 -2.33
CA LEU A 110 9.17 2.21 -2.91
C LEU A 110 9.00 3.57 -3.61
N PHE A 111 7.96 3.74 -4.41
CA PHE A 111 7.72 4.98 -5.15
C PHE A 111 7.28 6.13 -4.24
N PHE A 112 6.19 5.95 -3.50
CA PHE A 112 5.62 7.02 -2.70
C PHE A 112 6.47 7.34 -1.48
N ARG A 113 6.96 6.33 -0.75
CA ARG A 113 7.69 6.54 0.50
C ARG A 113 9.19 6.65 0.21
N GLY A 114 9.75 5.76 -0.59
CA GLY A 114 11.19 5.76 -0.89
C GLY A 114 11.67 6.91 -1.77
N ALA A 115 10.91 7.26 -2.81
CA ALA A 115 11.30 8.29 -3.77
C ALA A 115 10.59 9.64 -3.54
N LEU A 116 9.27 9.64 -3.39
CA LEU A 116 8.47 10.88 -3.43
C LEU A 116 8.42 11.62 -2.08
N GLN A 117 8.18 10.91 -0.97
CA GLN A 117 8.06 11.50 0.38
C GLN A 117 9.29 12.26 0.88
N PRO A 118 10.53 11.85 0.61
CA PRO A 118 11.72 12.63 1.01
C PRO A 118 11.77 14.01 0.36
N VAL A 119 11.14 14.16 -0.82
CA VAL A 119 11.12 15.41 -1.59
C VAL A 119 9.88 16.24 -1.27
N LEU A 120 8.70 15.62 -1.18
CA LEU A 120 7.42 16.32 -1.04
C LEU A 120 6.86 16.35 0.39
N GLY A 121 7.43 15.57 1.30
CA GLY A 121 6.96 15.38 2.66
C GLY A 121 5.70 14.51 2.76
N LEU A 122 5.36 14.12 4.00
CA LEU A 122 4.25 13.22 4.32
C LEU A 122 2.92 13.62 3.69
N LEU A 123 2.50 14.87 3.88
CA LEU A 123 1.13 15.31 3.55
C LEU A 123 0.91 15.29 2.03
N LEU A 124 1.80 15.92 1.27
CA LEU A 124 1.63 16.04 -0.18
C LEU A 124 1.74 14.66 -0.86
N THR A 125 2.69 13.83 -0.45
CA THR A 125 2.78 12.44 -0.93
C THR A 125 1.50 11.66 -0.63
N SER A 126 0.91 11.81 0.56
CA SER A 126 -0.33 11.12 0.93
C SER A 126 -1.52 11.61 0.10
N VAL A 127 -1.59 12.91 -0.19
CA VAL A 127 -2.62 13.49 -1.09
C VAL A 127 -2.49 12.91 -2.50
N ILE A 128 -1.27 12.86 -3.05
CA ILE A 128 -1.02 12.28 -4.38
C ILE A 128 -1.38 10.80 -4.40
N PHE A 129 -1.00 10.05 -3.36
CA PHE A 129 -1.34 8.65 -3.22
C PHE A 129 -2.87 8.45 -3.24
N GLY A 130 -3.62 9.21 -2.43
CA GLY A 130 -5.07 9.18 -2.44
C GLY A 130 -5.66 9.54 -3.80
N ALA A 131 -5.18 10.61 -4.44
CA ALA A 131 -5.68 11.10 -5.73
C ALA A 131 -5.49 10.08 -6.87
N LEU A 132 -4.44 9.26 -6.83
CA LEU A 132 -4.22 8.18 -7.79
C LEU A 132 -5.12 6.96 -7.55
N HIS A 133 -5.74 6.86 -6.37
CA HIS A 133 -6.72 5.83 -6.01
C HIS A 133 -8.15 6.30 -6.26
N VAL A 134 -8.40 6.79 -7.47
CA VAL A 134 -9.73 7.25 -7.92
C VAL A 134 -10.36 6.20 -8.84
N GLY A 135 -11.70 6.06 -8.75
CA GLY A 135 -12.46 5.19 -9.64
C GLY A 135 -13.58 5.93 -10.37
N PRO A 136 -14.19 5.29 -11.37
CA PRO A 136 -15.11 5.96 -12.30
C PRO A 136 -16.45 6.36 -11.67
N LYS A 137 -16.81 5.74 -10.53
CA LYS A 137 -18.06 5.96 -9.81
C LYS A 137 -17.80 6.70 -8.50
N ARG A 138 -18.77 7.52 -8.05
CA ARG A 138 -18.68 8.29 -6.80
C ARG A 138 -18.38 7.44 -5.55
N VAL A 139 -18.79 6.19 -5.53
CA VAL A 139 -18.50 5.24 -4.44
C VAL A 139 -17.00 5.00 -4.24
N PHE A 140 -16.19 5.17 -5.29
CA PHE A 140 -14.72 5.07 -5.18
C PHE A 140 -14.09 6.27 -4.48
N LEU A 141 -14.81 7.38 -4.23
CA LEU A 141 -14.29 8.46 -3.37
C LEU A 141 -13.97 7.96 -1.96
N ALA A 142 -14.69 6.94 -1.49
CA ALA A 142 -14.36 6.28 -0.23
C ALA A 142 -13.00 5.56 -0.30
N TRP A 143 -12.66 4.97 -1.45
CA TRP A 143 -11.36 4.35 -1.68
C TRP A 143 -10.24 5.40 -1.80
N THR A 144 -10.48 6.50 -2.52
CA THR A 144 -9.58 7.66 -2.61
C THR A 144 -9.24 8.22 -1.23
N PHE A 145 -10.27 8.47 -0.41
CA PHE A 145 -10.09 8.97 0.95
C PHE A 145 -9.38 7.95 1.84
N TRP A 146 -9.73 6.67 1.73
CA TRP A 146 -9.07 5.61 2.48
C TRP A 146 -7.58 5.47 2.12
N ALA A 147 -7.26 5.56 0.82
CA ALA A 147 -5.89 5.56 0.34
C ALA A 147 -5.12 6.75 0.90
N PHE A 148 -5.69 7.96 0.90
CA PHE A 148 -5.06 9.12 1.57
C PHE A 148 -4.75 8.85 3.06
N VAL A 149 -5.70 8.28 3.81
CA VAL A 149 -5.50 7.94 5.23
C VAL A 149 -4.40 6.90 5.41
N MET A 150 -4.37 5.84 4.59
CA MET A 150 -3.28 4.86 4.59
C MET A 150 -1.94 5.47 4.16
N GLY A 151 -1.99 6.43 3.22
CA GLY A 151 -0.92 7.35 2.85
C GLY A 151 -0.21 7.89 4.08
N LEU A 152 -0.99 8.58 4.91
CA LEU A 152 -0.52 9.20 6.15
C LEU A 152 0.01 8.18 7.14
N LEU A 153 -0.69 7.06 7.36
CA LEU A 153 -0.31 6.06 8.35
C LEU A 153 1.01 5.36 7.99
N PHE A 154 1.15 4.89 6.74
CA PHE A 154 2.37 4.26 6.26
C PHE A 154 3.53 5.25 6.22
N GLY A 155 3.30 6.47 5.72
CA GLY A 155 4.31 7.53 5.70
C GLY A 155 4.77 7.95 7.09
N SER A 156 3.89 7.94 8.09
CA SER A 156 4.23 8.25 9.49
C SER A 156 5.10 7.16 10.12
N ILE A 157 4.81 5.88 9.85
CA ILE A 157 5.68 4.77 10.29
C ILE A 157 7.06 4.93 9.65
N PHE A 158 7.11 5.33 8.38
CA PHE A 158 8.37 5.53 7.67
C PHE A 158 9.16 6.72 8.22
N GLU A 159 8.56 7.88 8.48
CA GLU A 159 9.25 9.03 9.08
C GLU A 159 9.70 8.76 10.53
N LEU A 160 8.91 8.00 11.28
CA LEU A 160 9.26 7.63 12.64
C LEU A 160 10.51 6.73 12.66
N THR A 161 10.51 5.68 11.85
CA THR A 161 11.53 4.61 11.92
C THR A 161 12.68 4.79 10.93
N GLY A 162 12.45 5.53 9.85
CA GLY A 162 13.32 5.57 8.69
C GLY A 162 13.42 4.24 7.94
N VAL A 163 12.51 3.27 8.15
CA VAL A 163 12.56 1.92 7.58
C VAL A 163 11.25 1.56 6.90
N ILE A 164 11.31 1.20 5.61
CA ILE A 164 10.11 1.01 4.77
C ILE A 164 9.39 -0.34 4.97
N TRP A 165 10.05 -1.32 5.59
CA TRP A 165 9.56 -2.70 5.60
C TRP A 165 8.28 -2.90 6.42
N GLY A 166 8.05 -2.09 7.45
CA GLY A 166 6.77 -2.01 8.15
C GLY A 166 5.61 -1.55 7.26
N PRO A 167 5.72 -0.38 6.60
CA PRO A 167 4.78 0.06 5.58
C PRO A 167 4.51 -0.99 4.49
N VAL A 168 5.55 -1.61 3.93
CA VAL A 168 5.41 -2.67 2.92
C VAL A 168 4.62 -3.86 3.48
N LEU A 169 4.99 -4.35 4.67
CA LEU A 169 4.29 -5.46 5.33
C LEU A 169 2.82 -5.12 5.55
N ALA A 170 2.52 -3.92 6.03
CA ALA A 170 1.16 -3.47 6.27
C ALA A 170 0.34 -3.43 4.98
N HIS A 171 0.89 -2.80 3.94
CA HIS A 171 0.22 -2.62 2.66
C HIS A 171 -0.06 -3.98 1.99
N VAL A 172 0.96 -4.84 1.88
CA VAL A 172 0.81 -6.18 1.31
C VAL A 172 -0.22 -6.99 2.11
N GLY A 173 -0.12 -6.98 3.44
CA GLY A 173 -1.03 -7.73 4.31
C GLY A 173 -2.49 -7.28 4.19
N ILE A 174 -2.72 -5.97 4.21
CA ILE A 174 -4.06 -5.37 4.05
C ILE A 174 -4.64 -5.73 2.70
N ASN A 175 -3.89 -5.50 1.61
CA ASN A 175 -4.35 -5.77 0.25
C ASN A 175 -4.66 -7.26 0.06
N GLN A 176 -3.76 -8.15 0.47
CA GLN A 176 -3.94 -9.59 0.34
C GLN A 176 -5.21 -10.06 1.07
N ARG A 177 -5.38 -9.67 2.33
CA ARG A 177 -6.48 -10.14 3.17
C ARG A 177 -7.81 -9.52 2.75
N ASN A 178 -7.85 -8.23 2.46
CA ASN A 178 -9.09 -7.55 2.05
C ASN A 178 -9.54 -8.01 0.65
N MET A 179 -8.64 -8.17 -0.32
CA MET A 179 -9.01 -8.75 -1.62
C MET A 179 -9.50 -10.20 -1.48
N THR A 180 -8.87 -11.01 -0.62
CA THR A 180 -9.35 -12.36 -0.33
C THR A 180 -10.75 -12.34 0.31
N PHE A 181 -11.00 -11.40 1.22
CA PHE A 181 -12.31 -11.21 1.84
C PHE A 181 -13.37 -10.81 0.80
N ILE A 182 -13.07 -9.84 -0.07
CA ILE A 182 -13.91 -9.39 -1.19
C ILE A 182 -14.23 -10.52 -2.15
N ARG A 183 -13.23 -11.35 -2.50
CA ARG A 183 -13.45 -12.49 -3.39
C ARG A 183 -14.44 -13.49 -2.81
N ARG A 184 -14.45 -13.69 -1.49
CA ARG A 184 -15.22 -14.74 -0.81
C ARG A 184 -16.63 -14.32 -0.41
N HIS A 185 -16.90 -13.02 -0.21
CA HIS A 185 -18.15 -12.50 0.36
C HIS A 185 -18.75 -11.45 -0.57
#